data_AF-X7ZXY1-F1
#
_entry.id   AF-X7ZXY1-F1
#
_cell.length_a   1.000
_cell.length_b   1.000
_cell.length_c   1.000
_cell.angle_alpha   90.00
_cell.angle_beta   90.00
_cell.angle_gamma   90.00
#
_symmetry.space_group_name_H-M   'P 1'
#
loop_
_entity.id
_entity.type
_entity.pdbx_description
1 polymer ?
#
loop_
_entity_poly.entity_id
_entity_poly.type
_entity_poly.pdbx_seq_one_letter_code
_entity_poly.pdbx_strand_id
1 'polypeptide(L)'
;MNLIRSFIEDVIAVEIGSRVDDPPGSGIIRIQFVASQLVGVVMARYILELEPFKSLPPERIARTIAPNLQRYLTGELPAWPAP
;
A
#
# COMPACT_ATOMS: atom_id res chain seq x y z
N MET A 1 3.55 17.74 11.36
CA MET A 1 2.55 18.40 10.51
C MET A 1 3.02 18.31 9.05
N ASN A 2 2.64 17.38 8.17
CA ASN A 2 1.84 16.17 8.26
C ASN A 2 2.52 15.14 7.34
N LEU A 3 3.16 14.12 7.91
CA LEU A 3 3.67 12.97 7.15
C LEU A 3 2.56 12.32 6.30
N ILE A 4 1.32 12.34 6.82
CA ILE A 4 0.11 11.90 6.12
C ILE A 4 -0.14 12.70 4.84
N ARG A 5 0.20 14.00 4.80
CA ARG A 5 0.07 14.82 3.59
C ARG A 5 1.06 14.39 2.52
N SER A 6 2.34 14.25 2.85
CA SER A 6 3.36 13.80 1.89
C SER A 6 3.11 12.36 1.41
N PHE A 7 2.59 11.49 2.27
CA PHE A 7 2.33 10.08 1.92
C PHE A 7 1.05 9.92 1.09
N ILE A 8 0.01 10.74 1.34
CA ILE A 8 -1.23 10.73 0.55
C ILE A 8 -1.09 11.54 -0.74
N GLU A 9 -0.25 12.58 -0.77
CA GLU A 9 0.07 13.33 -2.01
C GLU A 9 0.84 12.47 -3.03
N ASP A 10 1.57 11.44 -2.58
CA ASP A 10 2.22 10.44 -3.45
C ASP A 10 1.34 9.22 -3.79
N VAL A 11 0.20 9.03 -3.11
CA VAL A 11 -0.83 8.06 -3.51
C VAL A 11 -1.70 8.73 -4.58
N ILE A 12 -1.07 9.03 -5.72
CA ILE A 12 -1.80 9.46 -6.91
C ILE A 12 -2.50 8.23 -7.48
N ALA A 13 -3.80 8.20 -7.20
CA ALA A 13 -4.75 7.34 -7.84
C ALA A 13 -4.72 7.51 -9.37
N VAL A 14 -5.04 6.42 -10.06
CA VAL A 14 -5.42 6.29 -11.49
C VAL A 14 -4.29 6.00 -12.50
N GLU A 15 -3.05 6.45 -12.33
CA GLU A 15 -2.01 6.21 -13.37
C GLU A 15 -1.21 4.89 -13.22
N ILE A 16 -1.25 4.25 -12.04
CA ILE A 16 -0.44 3.04 -11.77
C ILE A 16 -1.16 1.77 -12.19
N GLY A 17 -2.50 1.73 -12.14
CA GLY A 17 -3.29 0.51 -12.42
C GLY A 17 -2.96 -0.12 -13.77
N SER A 18 -2.85 0.69 -14.83
CA SER A 18 -2.45 0.24 -16.16
C SER A 18 -0.98 -0.18 -16.24
N ARG A 19 -0.10 0.43 -15.44
CA ARG A 19 1.34 0.11 -15.39
C ARG A 19 1.63 -1.19 -14.66
N VAL A 20 0.71 -1.65 -13.82
CA VAL A 20 0.82 -2.90 -13.06
C VAL A 20 -0.21 -3.93 -13.51
N ASP A 21 -0.84 -3.73 -14.67
CA ASP A 21 -1.82 -4.67 -15.22
C ASP A 21 -1.16 -5.88 -15.89
N ASP A 22 -0.33 -6.58 -15.13
CA ASP A 22 0.36 -7.77 -15.56
C ASP A 22 0.16 -8.89 -14.52
N PRO A 23 -0.61 -9.95 -14.83
CA PRO A 23 -1.32 -10.19 -16.10
C PRO A 23 -2.51 -9.22 -16.32
N PRO A 24 -3.02 -9.09 -17.56
CA PRO A 24 -4.14 -8.20 -17.88
C PRO A 24 -5.39 -8.47 -17.02
N GLY A 25 -6.03 -7.40 -16.56
CA GLY A 25 -7.16 -7.44 -15.61
C GLY A 25 -6.75 -7.53 -14.13
N SER A 26 -5.47 -7.69 -13.80
CA SER A 26 -5.00 -7.77 -12.41
C SER A 26 -4.74 -6.39 -11.76
N GLY A 27 -4.55 -5.35 -12.57
CA GLY A 27 -4.09 -4.04 -12.10
C GLY A 27 -4.98 -3.43 -11.02
N ILE A 28 -6.30 -3.56 -11.15
CA ILE A 28 -7.26 -3.03 -10.15
C ILE A 28 -7.12 -3.74 -8.81
N ILE A 29 -7.01 -5.07 -8.80
CA ILE A 29 -6.87 -5.88 -7.58
C ILE A 29 -5.53 -5.57 -6.90
N ARG A 30 -4.46 -5.43 -7.68
CA ARG A 30 -3.13 -5.06 -7.18
C ARG A 30 -3.16 -3.71 -6.45
N ILE A 31 -3.81 -2.71 -7.05
CA ILE A 31 -3.99 -1.39 -6.42
C ILE A 31 -4.86 -1.47 -5.16
N GLN A 32 -5.89 -2.31 -5.14
CA GLN A 32 -6.72 -2.51 -3.95
C GLN A 32 -5.93 -3.12 -2.77
N PHE A 33 -4.99 -4.04 -3.04
CA PHE A 33 -4.08 -4.57 -2.00
C PHE A 33 -3.09 -3.52 -1.49
N VAL A 34 -2.58 -2.66 -2.37
CA VAL A 34 -1.77 -1.50 -1.94
C VAL A 34 -2.60 -0.60 -1.04
N ALA A 35 -3.79 -0.20 -1.49
CA ALA A 35 -4.67 0.69 -0.73
C ALA A 35 -5.01 0.12 0.66
N SER A 36 -5.36 -1.17 0.74
CA SER A 36 -5.70 -1.81 2.02
C SER A 36 -4.52 -1.81 3.00
N GLN A 37 -3.31 -2.06 2.53
CA GLN A 37 -2.10 -2.00 3.35
C GLN A 37 -1.85 -0.58 3.90
N LEU A 38 -2.03 0.46 3.07
CA LEU A 38 -1.84 1.85 3.48
C LEU A 38 -2.90 2.29 4.50
N VAL A 39 -4.16 1.93 4.26
CA VAL A 39 -5.26 2.18 5.22
C VAL A 39 -4.95 1.49 6.55
N GLY A 40 -4.49 0.24 6.53
CA GLY A 40 -4.11 -0.49 7.75
C GLY A 40 -3.02 0.21 8.55
N VAL A 41 -2.00 0.77 7.90
CA VAL A 41 -0.95 1.57 8.56
C VAL A 41 -1.53 2.81 9.21
N VAL A 42 -2.40 3.54 8.51
CA VAL A 42 -3.06 4.74 9.05
C VAL A 42 -3.93 4.39 10.26
N MET A 43 -4.74 3.34 10.14
CA MET A 43 -5.59 2.85 11.22
C MET A 43 -4.77 2.46 12.44
N ALA A 44 -3.75 1.62 12.28
CA ALA A 44 -2.90 1.14 13.37
C ALA A 44 -2.13 2.28 14.06
N ARG A 45 -1.61 3.25 13.29
CA ARG A 45 -0.72 4.30 13.81
C ARG A 45 -1.45 5.49 14.41
N TYR A 46 -2.57 5.91 13.82
CA TYR A 46 -3.21 7.19 14.17
C TYR A 46 -4.60 7.06 14.79
N ILE A 47 -5.32 5.97 14.50
CA ILE A 47 -6.70 5.79 14.99
C ILE A 47 -6.70 4.85 16.20
N LEU A 48 -6.08 3.69 16.06
CA LEU A 48 -5.98 2.68 17.11
C LEU A 48 -4.76 2.89 18.01
N GLU A 49 -3.80 3.69 17.56
CA GLU A 49 -2.62 4.07 18.34
C GLU A 49 -1.83 2.87 18.93
N LEU A 50 -1.69 1.79 18.16
CA LEU A 50 -1.10 0.53 18.62
C LEU A 50 0.39 0.68 18.95
N GLU A 51 0.83 0.22 20.12
CA GLU A 51 2.26 0.19 20.47
C GLU A 51 2.90 -1.21 20.24
N PRO A 52 4.18 -1.29 19.84
CA PRO A 52 5.12 -0.17 19.64
C PRO A 52 4.97 0.55 18.29
N PHE A 53 3.97 0.19 17.47
CA PHE A 53 3.84 0.63 16.08
C PHE A 53 3.66 2.15 15.91
N LYS A 54 2.89 2.78 16.79
CA LYS A 54 2.69 4.25 16.87
C LYS A 54 4.00 4.97 17.10
N SER A 55 4.82 4.47 18.03
CA SER A 55 6.06 5.14 18.42
C SER A 55 7.25 4.87 17.49
N LEU A 56 7.14 3.94 16.53
CA LEU A 56 8.22 3.70 15.57
C LEU A 56 8.52 4.93 14.69
N PRO A 57 9.78 5.16 14.27
CA PRO A 57 10.10 6.14 13.25
C PRO A 57 9.38 5.83 11.92
N PRO A 58 8.80 6.84 11.25
CA PRO A 58 8.14 6.67 9.95
C PRO A 58 8.97 5.93 8.90
N GLU A 59 10.26 6.23 8.81
CA GLU A 59 11.17 5.65 7.82
C GLU A 59 11.41 4.18 8.09
N ARG A 60 11.25 3.73 9.34
CA ARG A 60 11.31 2.32 9.69
C ARG A 60 10.04 1.61 9.21
N ILE A 61 8.87 2.21 9.41
CA ILE A 61 7.61 1.65 8.88
C ILE A 61 7.65 1.59 7.36
N ALA A 62 8.04 2.67 6.69
CA ALA A 62 8.13 2.73 5.23
C ALA A 62 9.06 1.62 4.70
N ARG A 63 10.26 1.46 5.26
CA ARG A 63 11.20 0.40 4.87
C ARG A 63 10.64 -1.01 5.10
N THR A 64 9.88 -1.22 6.17
CA THR A 64 9.27 -2.53 6.47
C THR A 64 8.10 -2.84 5.53
N ILE A 65 7.28 -1.84 5.18
CA ILE A 65 6.07 -2.02 4.38
C ILE A 65 6.34 -2.00 2.87
N ALA A 66 7.38 -1.29 2.41
CA ALA A 66 7.70 -1.14 0.99
C ALA A 66 7.80 -2.48 0.23
N PRO A 67 8.45 -3.55 0.74
CA PRO A 67 8.46 -4.85 0.07
C PRO A 67 7.06 -5.46 -0.16
N ASN A 68 6.11 -5.22 0.75
CA ASN A 68 4.73 -5.70 0.58
C ASN A 68 4.03 -4.93 -0.54
N LEU A 69 4.20 -3.61 -0.61
CA LEU A 69 3.64 -2.81 -1.69
C LEU A 69 4.26 -3.20 -3.03
N GLN A 70 5.58 -3.41 -3.09
CA GLN A 70 6.25 -3.89 -4.29
C GLN A 70 5.71 -5.25 -4.73
N ARG A 71 5.48 -6.18 -3.79
CA ARG A 71 4.88 -7.49 -4.09
C ARG A 71 3.47 -7.34 -4.66
N TYR A 72 2.63 -6.46 -4.11
CA TYR A 72 1.30 -6.23 -4.66
C TYR A 72 1.37 -5.61 -6.06
N LEU A 73 2.25 -4.64 -6.26
CA LEU A 73 2.40 -3.93 -7.52
C LEU A 73 2.96 -4.83 -8.64
N THR A 74 4.04 -5.57 -8.39
CA THR A 74 4.77 -6.26 -9.48
C THR A 74 5.14 -7.71 -9.17
N GLY A 75 4.86 -8.18 -7.96
CA GLY A 75 5.18 -9.55 -7.56
C GLY A 75 4.17 -10.56 -8.07
N GLU A 76 4.56 -11.83 -8.00
CA GLU A 76 3.64 -12.95 -8.16
C GLU A 76 2.60 -12.94 -7.02
N LEU A 77 1.34 -12.87 -7.43
CA LEU A 77 0.18 -13.07 -6.57
C LEU A 77 -0.45 -14.42 -6.95
N PRO A 78 -1.11 -15.11 -6.00
CA PRO A 78 -1.83 -16.31 -6.35
C PRO A 78 -2.81 -16.06 -7.51
N ALA A 79 -3.07 -17.08 -8.32
CA ALA A 79 -3.91 -16.93 -9.50
C ALA A 79 -5.30 -16.46 -9.09
N TRP A 80 -5.67 -15.27 -9.54
CA TRP A 80 -7.02 -14.76 -9.35
C TRP A 80 -7.88 -15.27 -10.50
N PRO A 81 -9.08 -15.80 -10.23
CA PRO A 81 -10.03 -15.97 -11.30
C PRO A 81 -10.23 -14.59 -11.92
N ALA A 82 -9.88 -14.45 -13.20
CA ALA A 82 -10.32 -13.29 -13.95
C ALA A 82 -11.86 -13.22 -13.83
N PRO A 83 -12.44 -12.02 -13.61
CA PRO A 83 -13.88 -11.88 -13.61
C PRO A 83 -14.52 -12.38 -14.91
#